data_AF-A0A9D5DS21-F1
#
_entry.id   AF-A0A9D5DS21-F1
#
_cell.length_a   1.000
_cell.length_b   1.000
_cell.length_c   1.000
_cell.angle_alpha   90.00
_cell.angle_beta   90.00
_cell.angle_gamma   90.00
#
_symmetry.space_group_name_H-M   'P 1'
#
loop_
_entity.id
_entity.type
_entity.pdbx_description
1 polymer ?
#
loop_
_entity_poly.entity_id
_entity_poly.type
_entity_poly.pdbx_seq_one_letter_code
_entity_poly.pdbx_strand_id
1 'polypeptide(L)'
;MKCWICTREARGFGITDTRHGIGDARRYPIDWVFCSKRCQDAFHRFYVMRIEAERLDQEPPMIDATKYEQAAIRSCLKAFGEAAGEIGFTKPLGHYSEAQALQVIEAIVTGYTNAMVDAHEETKFPPVRGLQATPDPMVVDSVNPFADMEDDLPWEQDGAQKGGA
;
A
#
# COMPACT_ATOMS: atom_id res chain seq x y z
N MET A 1 -24.55 -11.06 6.32
CA MET A 1 -24.11 -9.64 6.32
C MET A 1 -22.62 -9.57 5.96
N LYS A 2 -22.17 -8.58 5.19
CA LYS A 2 -20.77 -8.42 4.79
C LYS A 2 -20.07 -7.38 5.68
N CYS A 3 -18.79 -7.60 5.96
CA CYS A 3 -17.93 -6.70 6.72
C CYS A 3 -17.80 -5.37 5.97
N TRP A 4 -18.08 -4.27 6.65
CA TRP A 4 -18.05 -2.93 6.04
C TRP A 4 -16.65 -2.50 5.57
N ILE A 5 -15.59 -3.06 6.18
CA ILE A 5 -14.19 -2.70 5.87
C ILE A 5 -13.56 -3.59 4.80
N CYS A 6 -13.75 -4.91 4.86
CA CYS A 6 -13.04 -5.85 3.98
C CYS A 6 -13.95 -6.82 3.24
N THR A 7 -15.25 -6.56 3.21
CA THR A 7 -16.31 -7.31 2.48
C THR A 7 -16.47 -8.80 2.79
N ARG A 8 -15.59 -9.41 3.60
CA ARG A 8 -15.71 -10.77 4.16
C ARG A 8 -16.97 -10.93 5.01
N GLU A 9 -17.41 -12.15 5.23
CA GLU A 9 -18.54 -12.43 6.11
C GLU A 9 -18.35 -11.85 7.52
N ALA A 10 -19.36 -11.12 8.01
CA ALA A 10 -19.33 -10.51 9.33
C ALA A 10 -19.50 -11.57 10.43
N ARG A 11 -18.83 -11.38 11.57
CA ARG A 11 -18.77 -12.36 12.68
C ARG A 11 -19.29 -11.81 14.00
N GLY A 12 -20.30 -10.93 13.94
CA GLY A 12 -20.97 -10.37 15.12
C GLY A 12 -20.28 -9.18 15.78
N PHE A 13 -19.17 -8.67 15.23
CA PHE A 13 -18.62 -7.38 15.64
C PHE A 13 -19.45 -6.25 15.04
N GLY A 14 -19.76 -5.21 15.81
CA GLY A 14 -20.49 -4.03 15.35
C GLY A 14 -20.14 -2.80 16.17
N ILE A 15 -20.82 -1.69 15.94
CA ILE A 15 -20.61 -0.45 16.69
C ILE A 15 -21.83 -0.11 17.55
N THR A 16 -21.63 0.75 18.54
CA THR A 16 -22.70 1.45 19.21
C THR A 16 -22.35 2.94 19.24
N ASP A 17 -23.15 3.76 18.55
CA ASP A 17 -22.96 5.21 18.55
C ASP A 17 -23.61 5.81 19.80
N THR A 18 -22.78 6.03 20.83
CA THR A 18 -23.21 6.53 22.14
C THR A 18 -23.70 7.98 22.11
N ARG A 19 -23.52 8.72 21.01
CA ARG A 19 -24.08 10.07 20.83
C ARG A 19 -25.59 10.06 20.75
N HIS A 20 -26.17 8.92 20.37
CA HIS A 20 -27.61 8.72 20.26
C HIS A 20 -28.18 8.05 21.52
N GLY A 21 -29.39 8.45 21.93
CA GLY A 21 -30.06 7.91 23.12
C GLY A 21 -30.43 6.42 23.00
N ILE A 22 -30.64 5.76 24.14
CA ILE A 22 -31.10 4.36 24.21
C ILE A 22 -32.55 4.32 23.68
N GLY A 23 -32.73 4.04 22.39
CA GLY A 23 -34.03 4.07 21.71
C GLY A 23 -33.97 4.71 20.32
N ASP A 24 -32.92 5.47 20.02
CA ASP A 24 -32.66 5.96 18.67
C ASP A 24 -32.02 4.86 17.83
N ALA A 25 -32.62 4.53 16.68
CA ALA A 25 -32.11 3.49 15.77
C ALA A 25 -30.68 3.76 15.31
N ARG A 26 -30.25 5.03 15.25
CA ARG A 26 -28.88 5.43 14.89
C ARG A 26 -27.85 5.01 15.92
N ARG A 27 -28.26 4.71 17.16
CA ARG A 27 -27.36 4.18 18.20
C ARG A 27 -26.84 2.79 17.86
N TYR A 28 -27.64 1.98 17.15
CA TYR A 28 -27.30 0.60 16.79
C TYR A 28 -27.44 0.39 15.26
N PRO A 29 -26.53 0.97 14.44
CA PRO A 29 -26.57 0.78 13.00
C PRO A 29 -26.43 -0.70 12.64
N ILE A 30 -27.45 -1.27 11.98
CA ILE A 30 -27.50 -2.70 11.63
C ILE A 30 -26.46 -3.05 10.54
N ASP A 31 -26.09 -2.08 9.72
CA ASP A 31 -25.18 -2.28 8.59
C ASP A 31 -23.69 -2.20 8.96
N TRP A 32 -23.36 -1.63 10.12
CA TRP A 32 -21.98 -1.45 10.55
C TRP A 32 -21.50 -2.68 11.32
N VAL A 33 -21.29 -3.76 10.56
CA VAL A 33 -20.82 -5.04 11.06
C VAL A 33 -19.43 -5.40 10.52
N PHE A 34 -18.66 -6.15 11.30
CA PHE A 34 -17.25 -6.46 11.00
C PHE A 34 -16.94 -7.95 11.16
N CYS A 35 -15.95 -8.43 10.40
CA CYS A 35 -15.49 -9.83 10.45
C CYS A 35 -14.47 -10.10 11.56
N SER A 36 -13.87 -9.06 12.14
CA SER A 36 -12.83 -9.18 13.16
C SER A 36 -12.68 -7.89 13.98
N LYS A 37 -12.06 -8.00 15.15
CA LYS A 37 -11.68 -6.85 15.99
C LYS A 37 -10.79 -5.84 15.23
N ARG A 38 -9.87 -6.32 14.39
CA ARG A 38 -9.01 -5.45 13.55
C ARG A 38 -9.83 -4.57 12.61
N CYS A 39 -10.84 -5.12 11.95
CA CYS A 39 -11.72 -4.35 11.06
C CYS A 39 -12.60 -3.38 11.85
N GLN A 40 -13.09 -3.80 13.01
CA GLN A 40 -13.83 -2.91 13.91
C GLN A 40 -12.95 -1.73 14.35
N ASP A 41 -11.73 -1.98 14.84
CA ASP A 41 -10.81 -0.92 15.30
C ASP A 41 -10.43 0.07 14.18
N ALA A 42 -10.20 -0.44 12.97
CA ALA A 42 -9.96 0.40 11.80
C ALA A 42 -11.14 1.36 11.55
N PHE A 43 -12.37 0.83 11.57
CA PHE A 43 -13.57 1.65 11.43
C PHE A 43 -13.69 2.68 12.56
N HIS A 44 -13.52 2.26 13.83
CA HIS A 44 -13.62 3.15 14.99
C HIS A 44 -12.63 4.31 14.92
N ARG A 45 -11.40 4.07 14.44
CA ARG A 45 -10.40 5.13 14.26
C ARG A 45 -10.89 6.19 13.27
N PHE A 46 -11.33 5.79 12.09
CA PHE A 46 -11.87 6.71 11.09
C PHE A 46 -13.13 7.43 11.58
N TYR A 47 -14.00 6.71 12.27
CA TYR A 47 -15.25 7.22 12.77
C TYR A 47 -15.04 8.31 13.83
N VAL A 48 -14.15 8.10 14.80
CA VAL A 48 -13.81 9.11 15.82
C VAL A 48 -13.15 10.33 15.18
N MET A 49 -12.24 10.14 14.22
CA MET A 49 -11.62 11.26 13.51
C MET A 49 -12.64 12.11 12.75
N ARG A 50 -13.60 11.46 12.06
CA ARG A 50 -14.70 12.18 11.40
C ARG A 50 -15.55 12.96 12.40
N ILE A 51 -15.93 12.35 13.52
CA ILE A 51 -16.74 13.03 14.55
C ILE A 51 -16.02 14.27 15.07
N GLU A 52 -14.72 14.17 15.33
CA GLU A 52 -13.94 15.28 15.84
C GLU A 52 -13.81 16.41 14.81
N ALA A 53 -13.63 16.07 13.54
CA ALA A 53 -13.62 17.03 12.45
C ALA A 53 -14.99 17.74 12.30
N GLU A 54 -16.10 16.98 12.33
CA GLU A 54 -17.47 17.53 12.35
C GLU A 54 -17.69 18.46 13.56
N ARG A 55 -17.16 18.11 14.74
CA ARG A 55 -17.26 18.93 15.96
C ARG A 55 -16.49 20.25 15.85
N LEU A 56 -15.36 20.25 15.13
CA LEU A 56 -14.49 21.40 14.95
C LEU A 56 -14.83 22.22 13.70
N ASP A 57 -15.85 21.83 12.93
CA ASP A 57 -16.18 22.39 11.60
C ASP A 57 -14.96 22.37 10.66
N GLN A 58 -14.20 21.27 10.71
CA GLN A 58 -13.02 21.01 9.90
C GLN A 58 -13.31 19.90 8.90
N GLU A 59 -12.60 19.91 7.77
CA GLU A 59 -12.62 18.76 6.89
C GLU A 59 -12.02 17.55 7.62
N PRO A 60 -12.65 16.36 7.52
CA PRO A 60 -12.08 15.14 8.06
C PRO A 60 -10.67 14.96 7.50
N PRO A 61 -9.68 14.58 8.34
CA PRO A 61 -8.32 14.38 7.86
C PRO A 61 -8.38 13.38 6.71
N MET A 62 -7.98 13.87 5.52
CA MET A 62 -7.75 13.05 4.34
C MET A 62 -6.86 11.88 4.76
N ILE A 63 -7.21 10.65 4.35
CA ILE A 63 -6.53 9.42 4.78
C ILE A 63 -5.03 9.67 4.82
N ASP A 64 -4.48 9.74 6.04
CA ASP A 64 -3.07 10.07 6.21
C ASP A 64 -2.25 9.05 5.43
N ALA A 65 -1.34 9.56 4.59
CA ALA A 65 -0.38 8.73 3.89
C ALA A 65 0.29 7.81 4.92
N THR A 66 0.36 6.51 4.62
CA THR A 66 0.99 5.53 5.49
C THR A 66 2.45 5.92 5.73
N LYS A 67 3.07 5.40 6.80
CA LYS A 67 4.49 5.66 7.09
C LYS A 67 5.42 5.35 5.90
N TYR A 68 5.05 4.36 5.08
CA TYR A 68 5.81 3.97 3.89
C TYR A 68 5.63 5.00 2.77
N GLU A 69 4.39 5.42 2.51
CA GLU A 69 4.08 6.47 1.53
C GLU A 69 4.72 7.80 1.92
N GLN A 70 4.72 8.18 3.21
CA GLN A 70 5.43 9.37 3.69
C GLN A 70 6.95 9.26 3.52
N ALA A 71 7.53 8.08 3.72
CA ALA A 71 8.96 7.85 3.49
C ALA A 71 9.30 7.92 1.99
N ALA A 72 8.45 7.35 1.14
CA ALA A 72 8.58 7.40 -0.32
C ALA A 72 8.44 8.83 -0.86
N ILE A 73 7.51 9.65 -0.33
CA ILE A 73 7.42 11.07 -0.68
C ILE A 73 8.72 11.80 -0.33
N ARG A 74 9.32 11.51 0.84
CA ARG A 74 10.59 12.14 1.25
C ARG A 74 11.76 11.68 0.38
N SER A 75 11.81 10.42 -0.03
CA SER A 75 12.90 9.92 -0.90
C SER A 75 12.86 10.56 -2.30
N CYS A 76 11.68 10.96 -2.78
CA CYS A 76 11.51 11.66 -4.06
C CYS A 76 12.18 13.03 -4.12
N LEU A 77 12.51 13.66 -2.98
CA LEU A 77 13.13 15.00 -2.95
C LEU A 77 14.44 15.06 -3.73
N LYS A 78 15.20 13.95 -3.78
CA LYS A 78 16.45 13.85 -4.55
C LYS A 78 16.17 13.86 -6.06
N ALA A 79 15.32 12.96 -6.54
CA ALA A 79 14.95 12.86 -7.95
C ALA A 79 14.30 14.16 -8.46
N PHE A 80 13.49 14.80 -7.62
CA PHE A 80 12.94 16.12 -7.88
C PHE A 80 14.03 17.18 -8.06
N GLY A 81 15.03 17.23 -7.16
CA GLY A 81 16.12 18.20 -7.23
C GLY A 81 16.99 18.03 -8.49
N GLU A 82 17.24 16.79 -8.90
CA GLU A 82 17.98 16.47 -10.12
C GLU A 82 17.23 16.93 -11.38
N ALA A 83 15.94 16.57 -11.51
CA ALA A 83 15.11 17.02 -12.63
C ALA A 83 14.93 18.54 -12.65
N ALA A 84 14.75 19.16 -11.48
CA ALA A 84 14.65 20.62 -11.35
C ALA A 84 15.95 21.34 -11.73
N GLY A 85 17.11 20.73 -11.45
CA GLY A 85 18.43 21.22 -11.84
C GLY A 85 18.63 21.22 -13.36
N GLU A 86 18.22 20.16 -14.04
CA GLU A 86 18.31 20.03 -15.50
C GLU A 86 17.40 21.03 -16.24
N ILE A 87 16.19 21.23 -15.73
CA ILE A 87 15.20 22.13 -16.34
C ILE A 87 15.51 23.60 -16.06
N GLY A 88 16.15 23.88 -14.93
CA GLY A 88 16.35 25.24 -14.42
C GLY A 88 15.04 25.82 -13.88
N PHE A 89 14.80 25.61 -12.59
CA PHE A 89 13.66 26.12 -11.81
C PHE A 89 13.66 27.66 -11.62
N THR A 90 13.84 28.42 -12.70
CA THR A 90 13.99 29.88 -12.72
C THR A 90 12.69 30.64 -12.96
N LYS A 91 11.61 29.95 -13.34
CA LYS A 91 10.31 30.52 -13.68
C LYS A 91 9.22 29.88 -12.81
N PRO A 92 8.06 30.52 -12.63
CA PRO A 92 6.94 29.88 -11.92
C PRO A 92 6.43 28.66 -12.68
N LEU A 93 5.96 27.64 -11.93
CA LEU A 93 5.54 26.33 -12.47
C LEU A 93 4.55 26.41 -13.65
N GLY A 94 3.66 27.40 -13.66
CA GLY A 94 2.69 27.60 -14.75
C GLY A 94 3.25 28.10 -16.08
N HIS A 95 4.54 28.42 -16.16
CA HIS A 95 5.20 28.90 -17.39
C HIS A 95 6.14 27.85 -18.01
N TYR A 96 6.21 26.64 -17.45
CA TYR A 96 6.94 25.53 -18.05
C TYR A 96 6.15 24.93 -19.20
N SER A 97 6.87 24.40 -20.19
CA SER A 97 6.23 23.61 -21.24
C SER A 97 5.74 22.29 -20.66
N GLU A 98 4.76 21.69 -21.34
CA GLU A 98 4.24 20.37 -20.97
C GLU A 98 5.37 19.32 -20.84
N ALA A 99 6.32 19.31 -21.78
CA ALA A 99 7.46 18.39 -21.75
C ALA A 99 8.32 18.55 -20.47
N GLN A 100 8.54 19.78 -20.03
CA GLN A 100 9.30 20.05 -18.80
C GLN A 100 8.51 19.63 -17.55
N ALA A 101 7.20 19.87 -17.54
CA ALA A 101 6.34 19.42 -16.44
C ALA A 101 6.29 17.89 -16.35
N LEU A 102 6.14 17.20 -17.49
CA LEU A 102 6.13 15.74 -17.56
C LEU A 102 7.44 15.14 -17.06
N GLN A 103 8.60 15.71 -17.43
CA GLN A 103 9.90 15.24 -16.94
C GLN A 103 9.99 15.24 -15.39
N VAL A 104 9.50 16.29 -14.73
CA VAL A 104 9.49 16.38 -13.26
C VAL A 104 8.52 15.36 -12.65
N ILE A 105 7.33 15.23 -13.24
CA ILE A 105 6.30 14.28 -12.77
C ILE A 105 6.81 12.84 -12.89
N GLU A 106 7.40 12.48 -14.04
CA GLU A 106 7.94 11.15 -14.29
C GLU A 106 9.08 10.82 -13.32
N ALA A 107 9.98 11.77 -13.04
CA ALA A 107 11.05 11.59 -12.06
C ALA A 107 10.51 11.33 -10.64
N ILE A 108 9.49 12.10 -10.21
CA ILE A 108 8.85 11.91 -8.90
C ILE A 108 8.12 10.57 -8.84
N VAL A 109 7.28 10.26 -9.83
CA VAL A 109 6.48 9.03 -9.83
C VAL A 109 7.40 7.81 -9.83
N THR A 110 8.45 7.82 -10.65
CA THR A 110 9.46 6.74 -10.70
C THR A 110 10.17 6.59 -9.35
N GLY A 111 10.63 7.70 -8.75
CA GLY A 111 11.27 7.67 -7.43
C GLY A 111 10.35 7.13 -6.34
N TYR A 112 9.07 7.51 -6.38
CA TYR A 112 8.06 7.07 -5.44
C TYR A 112 7.78 5.57 -5.59
N THR A 113 7.56 5.09 -6.82
CA THR A 113 7.29 3.67 -7.07
C THR A 113 8.46 2.80 -6.65
N ASN A 114 9.70 3.22 -6.96
CA ASN A 114 10.89 2.49 -6.56
C ASN A 114 11.00 2.40 -5.04
N ALA A 115 10.85 3.51 -4.32
CA ALA A 115 10.90 3.52 -2.87
C ALA A 115 9.80 2.66 -2.21
N MET A 116 8.62 2.58 -2.83
CA MET A 116 7.54 1.69 -2.37
C MET A 116 7.83 0.22 -2.66
N VAL A 117 8.49 -0.10 -3.78
CA VAL A 117 8.96 -1.46 -4.09
C VAL A 117 10.04 -1.88 -3.11
N ASP A 118 11.05 -1.04 -2.88
CA ASP A 118 12.13 -1.32 -1.91
C ASP A 118 11.56 -1.58 -0.51
N ALA A 119 10.64 -0.73 -0.04
CA ALA A 119 9.97 -0.91 1.24
C ALA A 119 9.11 -2.19 1.28
N HIS A 120 8.51 -2.59 0.16
CA HIS A 120 7.78 -3.84 0.06
C HIS A 120 8.73 -5.04 0.14
N GLU A 121 9.86 -5.01 -0.57
CA GLU A 121 10.87 -6.05 -0.54
C GLU A 121 11.47 -6.24 0.86
N GLU A 122 11.79 -5.13 1.55
CA GLU A 122 12.27 -5.14 2.93
C GLU A 122 11.25 -5.75 3.92
N THR A 123 9.95 -5.61 3.64
CA THR A 123 8.87 -6.02 4.55
C THR A 123 8.11 -7.27 4.10
N LYS A 124 8.52 -7.88 2.98
CA LYS A 124 7.90 -9.05 2.35
C LYS A 124 7.80 -10.24 3.31
N PHE A 125 8.80 -10.42 4.17
CA PHE A 125 8.84 -11.48 5.17
C PHE A 125 8.61 -10.90 6.57
N PRO A 126 7.39 -11.01 7.14
CA PRO A 126 7.13 -10.50 8.47
C PRO A 126 8.00 -11.23 9.50
N PRO A 127 8.68 -10.50 10.41
CA PRO A 127 9.60 -11.13 11.36
C PRO A 127 8.82 -12.05 12.30
N VAL A 128 9.12 -13.35 12.23
CA VAL A 128 8.56 -14.34 13.14
C VAL A 128 9.40 -14.35 14.41
N ARG A 129 8.77 -14.06 15.56
CA ARG A 129 9.46 -13.98 16.85
C ARG A 129 10.23 -15.29 17.13
N GLY A 130 11.54 -15.18 17.35
CA GLY A 130 12.41 -16.32 17.68
C GLY A 130 13.02 -17.05 16.48
N LEU A 131 12.72 -16.61 15.25
CA LEU A 131 13.36 -17.09 14.03
C LEU A 131 14.21 -15.96 13.42
N GLN A 132 15.32 -16.34 12.78
CA GLN A 132 16.11 -15.42 11.98
C GLN A 132 15.30 -14.97 10.75
N ALA A 133 15.59 -13.77 10.23
CA ALA A 133 14.96 -13.29 9.01
C ALA A 133 15.21 -14.30 7.87
N THR A 134 14.14 -14.79 7.26
CA THR A 134 14.24 -15.74 6.16
C THR A 134 14.80 -14.99 4.93
N PRO A 135 15.95 -15.40 4.37
CA PRO A 135 16.44 -14.82 3.13
C PRO A 135 15.46 -15.15 1.99
N ASP A 136 15.34 -14.26 1.01
CA ASP A 136 14.43 -14.47 -0.12
C ASP A 136 14.86 -15.71 -0.91
N PRO A 137 14.02 -16.76 -1.02
CA PRO A 137 14.38 -18.01 -1.68
C PRO A 137 14.61 -17.88 -3.19
N MET A 138 14.28 -16.73 -3.80
CA MET A 138 14.50 -16.45 -5.22
C MET A 138 15.84 -15.76 -5.50
N VAL A 139 16.61 -15.37 -4.46
CA VAL A 139 17.98 -14.85 -4.65
C VAL A 139 18.92 -16.02 -4.84
N VAL A 140 19.67 -16.03 -5.94
CA VAL A 140 20.57 -17.12 -6.36
C VAL A 140 21.63 -17.47 -5.29
N ASP A 141 22.05 -16.47 -4.50
CA ASP A 141 23.00 -16.64 -3.39
C ASP A 141 22.34 -16.90 -2.02
N SER A 142 21.01 -16.94 -1.97
CA SER A 142 20.32 -17.37 -0.75
C SER A 142 20.49 -18.87 -0.57
N VAL A 143 20.42 -19.35 0.67
CA VAL A 143 20.38 -20.79 1.00
C VAL A 143 19.04 -21.35 0.50
N ASN A 144 18.85 -21.41 -0.81
CA ASN A 144 17.73 -22.10 -1.43
C ASN A 144 18.10 -23.59 -1.42
N PRO A 145 17.44 -24.42 -0.58
CA PRO A 145 17.78 -25.83 -0.45
C PRO A 145 17.49 -26.64 -1.73
N PHE A 146 16.94 -26.00 -2.77
CA PHE A 146 16.64 -26.58 -4.07
C PHE A 146 17.48 -25.97 -5.21
N ALA A 147 18.46 -25.11 -4.93
CA ALA A 147 19.30 -24.50 -5.98
C ALA A 147 20.09 -25.52 -6.82
N ASP A 148 20.45 -26.66 -6.21
CA ASP A 148 21.19 -27.74 -6.85
C ASP A 148 20.27 -28.82 -7.47
N MET A 149 18.95 -28.61 -7.47
CA MET A 149 18.00 -29.55 -8.07
C MET A 149 18.03 -29.42 -9.60
N GLU A 150 18.22 -30.53 -10.31
CA GLU A 150 18.15 -30.55 -11.78
C GLU A 150 16.75 -30.09 -12.23
N ASP A 151 16.71 -29.18 -13.21
CA ASP A 151 15.46 -28.62 -13.75
C ASP A 151 14.80 -29.65 -14.69
N ASP A 152 14.33 -30.74 -14.10
CA ASP A 152 13.80 -31.91 -14.80
C ASP A 152 12.32 -31.72 -15.15
N LEU A 153 11.99 -30.58 -15.76
CA LEU A 153 10.62 -30.29 -16.14
C LEU A 153 10.21 -31.15 -17.35
N PRO A 154 9.25 -32.08 -17.20
CA PRO A 154 8.93 -33.07 -18.21
C PRO A 154 8.29 -32.48 -19.50
N TRP A 155 7.96 -31.19 -19.51
CA TRP A 155 7.37 -30.50 -20.67
C TRP A 155 8.35 -29.63 -21.46
N GLU A 156 9.61 -29.48 -21.01
CA GLU A 156 10.63 -28.73 -21.77
C GLU A 156 11.37 -29.59 -22.80
N GLN A 157 11.22 -30.92 -22.73
CA GLN A 157 11.90 -31.87 -23.62
C GLN A 157 11.25 -31.98 -25.02
N ASP A 158 10.05 -31.43 -25.24
CA ASP A 158 9.27 -31.63 -26.46
C ASP A 158 9.21 -30.40 -27.41
N GLY A 159 10.07 -29.39 -27.21
CA GLY A 159 9.98 -28.12 -27.94
C GLY A 159 10.83 -27.97 -29.22
N ALA A 160 11.71 -28.90 -29.56
CA ALA A 160 12.72 -28.68 -30.61
C ALA A 160 12.82 -29.80 -31.66
N GLN A 161 11.70 -30.30 -32.17
CA GLN A 161 11.73 -31.07 -33.41
C GLN A 161 11.60 -30.14 -34.61
N LYS A 162 12.75 -29.68 -35.12
CA LYS A 162 12.88 -29.08 -36.46
C LYS A 162 12.42 -30.12 -37.50
N GLY A 163 11.20 -29.98 -37.98
CA GLY A 163 10.70 -30.72 -39.15
C GLY A 163 11.18 -30.05 -40.43
N GLY A 164 12.22 -30.62 -41.04
CA GLY A 164 12.53 -30.40 -42.45
C GLY A 164 12.02 -31.58 -43.28
N ALA A 165 11.16 -31.27 -44.25
CA ALA A 165 11.04 -31.90 -45.57
C ALA A 165 10.25 -30.94 -46.47
#